data_AF-A0A9D4EDF1-F1
#
_entry.id   AF-A0A9D4EDF1-F1
#
_cell.length_a   1.000
_cell.length_b   1.000
_cell.length_c   1.000
_cell.angle_alpha   90.00
_cell.angle_beta   90.00
_cell.angle_gamma   90.00
#
_symmetry.space_group_name_H-M   'P 1'
#
loop_
_entity.id
_entity.type
_entity.pdbx_description
1 polymer ?
#
loop_
_entity_poly.entity_id
_entity_poly.type
_entity_poly.pdbx_seq_one_letter_code
_entity_poly.pdbx_strand_id
1 'polypeptide(L)'
;MRRIDRTVSLPYWDSTLDNEMGNPANTILFSTEFLGNGFGVVTTGPFANWTTSEGQLRRNINGGSRLVSRNFINLIMTRCRTRQIARPTATATYDLELEHGGPHVWVGGQMRGINTAAHDPIFFLHHAFIDNIWERFRVRQSTVCSPRINPSTDYPPATGEHAQTRSMDGLPGYRNIDGYRNYWTTTWYRYEPALSCPSCGTTPYITCNTARNVCVSTERRLVAQEGAIAGGRLAFSPAETATSVSAAEAKALDERLTVGPVFDAPPAEPRTQRAQLARIAEVARRAGNANPEDDTIVIG
;
A
#
# COMPACT_ATOMS: atom_id res chain seq x y z
N MET A 1 6.34 11.43 4.08
CA MET A 1 6.16 10.69 5.34
C MET A 1 7.46 10.55 6.11
N ARG A 2 8.45 9.77 5.66
CA ARG A 2 9.69 9.52 6.45
C ARG A 2 10.64 10.70 6.68
N ARG A 3 10.49 11.80 5.92
CA ARG A 3 11.14 13.07 6.23
C ARG A 3 10.55 13.75 7.49
N ILE A 4 9.30 13.43 7.83
CA ILE A 4 8.58 13.92 9.00
C ILE A 4 8.78 12.93 10.15
N ASP A 5 8.49 11.64 9.92
CA ASP A 5 8.65 10.57 10.90
C ASP A 5 9.26 9.32 10.26
N ARG A 6 10.50 9.00 10.66
CA ARG A 6 11.26 7.86 10.13
C ARG A 6 10.74 6.50 10.58
N THR A 7 9.84 6.44 11.56
CA THR A 7 9.25 5.17 12.02
C THR A 7 8.06 4.74 11.16
N VAL A 8 7.45 5.68 10.44
CA VAL A 8 6.28 5.42 9.61
C VAL A 8 6.65 4.61 8.37
N SER A 9 5.89 3.53 8.14
CA SER A 9 5.78 2.83 6.86
C SER A 9 4.38 3.03 6.29
N LEU A 10 4.23 2.79 4.98
CA LEU A 10 2.91 2.80 4.35
C LEU A 10 2.27 1.42 4.59
N PRO A 11 1.15 1.31 5.32
CA PRO A 11 0.46 0.03 5.46
C PRO A 11 -0.20 -0.38 4.14
N TYR A 12 -0.57 -1.66 4.02
CA TYR A 12 -1.34 -2.14 2.87
C TYR A 12 -2.76 -2.55 3.26
N TRP A 13 -3.70 -2.38 2.34
CA TRP A 13 -5.07 -2.86 2.50
C TRP A 13 -5.23 -4.22 1.81
N ASP A 14 -5.14 -5.32 2.57
CA ASP A 14 -5.50 -6.66 2.07
C ASP A 14 -7.01 -6.78 1.86
N SER A 15 -7.48 -6.27 0.73
CA SER A 15 -8.90 -6.31 0.36
C SER A 15 -9.44 -7.74 0.17
N THR A 16 -8.59 -8.78 0.19
CA THR A 16 -9.07 -10.16 0.20
C THR A 16 -9.71 -10.52 1.53
N LEU A 17 -9.33 -9.89 2.65
CA LEU A 17 -9.97 -10.10 3.95
C LEU A 17 -11.43 -9.64 3.92
N ASP A 18 -11.68 -8.48 3.31
CA ASP A 18 -13.02 -7.91 3.17
C ASP A 18 -13.85 -8.63 2.11
N ASN A 19 -13.21 -9.07 1.01
CA ASN A 19 -13.86 -9.85 -0.04
C ASN A 19 -14.46 -11.16 0.48
N GLU A 20 -13.87 -11.73 1.54
CA GLU A 20 -14.29 -12.99 2.15
C GLU A 20 -15.37 -12.83 3.24
N MET A 21 -15.74 -11.59 3.58
CA MET A 21 -16.83 -11.30 4.51
C MET A 21 -18.19 -11.69 3.92
N GLY A 22 -19.16 -12.01 4.79
CA GLY A 22 -20.55 -12.20 4.37
C GLY A 22 -21.18 -10.96 3.76
N ASN A 23 -20.77 -9.77 4.23
CA ASN A 23 -21.08 -8.49 3.60
C ASN A 23 -19.82 -7.59 3.63
N PRO A 24 -19.08 -7.47 2.52
CA PRO A 24 -17.88 -6.64 2.44
C PRO A 24 -18.14 -5.15 2.76
N ALA A 25 -19.36 -4.67 2.50
CA ALA A 25 -19.74 -3.31 2.83
C ALA A 25 -19.79 -3.05 4.34
N ASN A 26 -19.68 -4.08 5.20
CA ASN A 26 -19.62 -3.98 6.66
C ASN A 26 -18.21 -4.00 7.24
N THR A 27 -17.16 -3.99 6.41
CA THR A 27 -15.77 -3.95 6.88
C THR A 27 -15.52 -2.87 7.94
N ILE A 28 -14.67 -3.21 8.92
CA ILE A 28 -14.15 -2.30 9.94
C ILE A 28 -13.32 -1.15 9.35
N LEU A 29 -12.76 -1.32 8.15
CA LEU A 29 -11.89 -0.33 7.53
C LEU A 29 -12.59 1.03 7.30
N PHE A 30 -13.89 1.01 6.98
CA PHE A 30 -14.73 2.22 6.84
C PHE A 30 -15.46 2.56 8.14
N SER A 31 -14.70 2.64 9.23
CA SER A 31 -15.13 3.11 10.55
C SER A 31 -14.39 4.39 10.94
N THR A 32 -14.88 5.08 11.97
CA THR A 32 -14.24 6.29 12.53
C THR A 32 -12.81 6.04 13.00
N GLU A 33 -12.48 4.83 13.43
CA GLU A 33 -11.14 4.49 13.91
C GLU A 33 -10.10 4.40 12.78
N PHE A 34 -10.53 4.01 11.57
CA PHE A 34 -9.66 3.80 10.42
C PHE A 34 -9.84 4.88 9.36
N LEU A 35 -10.58 4.60 8.28
CA LEU A 35 -10.62 5.51 7.13
C LEU A 35 -11.76 6.52 7.18
N GLY A 36 -12.68 6.42 8.15
CA GLY A 36 -13.93 7.17 8.17
C GLY A 36 -15.06 6.48 7.40
N ASN A 37 -16.24 7.10 7.39
CA ASN A 37 -17.42 6.53 6.75
C ASN A 37 -17.21 6.22 5.25
N GLY A 38 -17.83 5.13 4.78
CA GLY A 38 -17.73 4.66 3.39
C GLY A 38 -18.81 5.19 2.44
N PHE A 39 -19.77 5.98 2.92
CA PHE A 39 -20.91 6.45 2.13
C PHE A 39 -21.09 7.96 2.26
N GLY A 40 -21.23 8.66 1.13
CA GLY A 40 -21.43 10.09 1.08
C GLY A 40 -20.15 10.89 1.28
N VAL A 41 -20.28 12.12 1.79
CA VAL A 41 -19.13 12.94 2.22
C VAL A 41 -18.49 12.27 3.43
N VAL A 42 -17.16 12.20 3.46
CA VAL A 42 -16.42 11.68 4.60
C VAL A 42 -16.45 12.71 5.74
N THR A 43 -17.20 12.40 6.78
CA THR A 43 -17.43 13.26 7.96
C THR A 43 -16.93 12.64 9.26
N THR A 44 -16.45 11.39 9.24
CA THR A 44 -15.87 10.72 10.40
C THR A 44 -14.44 10.25 10.14
N GLY A 45 -13.71 9.99 11.23
CA GLY A 45 -12.34 9.47 11.21
C GLY A 45 -11.27 10.50 10.81
N PRO A 46 -10.01 10.05 10.64
CA PRO A 46 -8.85 10.89 10.39
C PRO A 46 -8.93 11.73 9.12
N PHE A 47 -9.78 11.33 8.17
CA PHE A 47 -9.97 11.98 6.88
C PHE A 47 -11.30 12.75 6.78
N ALA A 48 -11.96 13.01 7.92
CA ALA A 48 -13.13 13.88 7.96
C ALA A 48 -12.79 15.28 7.45
N ASN A 49 -13.70 15.88 6.67
CA ASN A 49 -13.54 17.21 6.07
C ASN A 49 -12.33 17.37 5.12
N TRP A 50 -11.72 16.25 4.69
CA TRP A 50 -10.63 16.27 3.72
C TRP A 50 -11.11 16.92 2.42
N THR A 51 -10.40 17.94 1.96
CA THR A 51 -10.76 18.73 0.78
C THR A 51 -9.73 18.54 -0.32
N THR A 52 -10.22 18.36 -1.54
CA THR A 52 -9.46 18.01 -2.73
C THR A 52 -9.77 19.04 -3.83
N SER A 53 -9.06 19.00 -4.96
CA SER A 53 -9.45 19.82 -6.12
C SER A 53 -10.85 19.48 -6.65
N GLU A 54 -11.39 18.31 -6.32
CA GLU A 54 -12.72 17.83 -6.68
C GLU A 54 -13.78 18.14 -5.60
N GLY A 55 -13.44 18.95 -4.60
CA GLY A 55 -14.27 19.22 -3.43
C GLY A 55 -14.00 18.25 -2.27
N GLN A 56 -14.97 18.12 -1.36
CA GLN A 56 -14.84 17.24 -0.19
C GLN A 56 -14.71 15.77 -0.60
N LEU A 57 -13.88 15.02 0.15
CA LEU A 57 -13.72 13.58 -0.02
C LEU A 57 -15.09 12.88 0.11
N ARG A 58 -15.41 12.05 -0.87
CA ARG A 58 -16.67 11.31 -0.96
C ARG A 58 -16.37 9.85 -1.30
N ARG A 59 -17.19 8.95 -0.74
CA ARG A 59 -17.13 7.52 -1.01
C ARG A 59 -18.51 6.95 -1.25
N ASN A 60 -18.56 5.84 -1.97
CA ASN A 60 -19.79 5.05 -2.13
C ASN A 60 -19.40 3.58 -2.23
N ILE A 61 -18.97 3.03 -1.11
CA ILE A 61 -18.44 1.66 -1.06
C ILE A 61 -19.50 0.66 -1.54
N ASN A 62 -19.05 -0.46 -2.10
CA ASN A 62 -19.93 -1.47 -2.66
C ASN A 62 -20.83 -0.95 -3.81
N GLY A 63 -20.41 0.13 -4.48
CA GLY A 63 -21.12 0.75 -5.60
C GLY A 63 -20.92 0.07 -6.96
N GLY A 64 -20.13 -1.01 -7.01
CA GLY A 64 -19.88 -1.80 -8.22
C GLY A 64 -18.54 -2.56 -8.18
N SER A 65 -18.36 -3.51 -9.10
CA SER A 65 -17.20 -4.42 -9.16
C SER A 65 -16.98 -5.23 -7.86
N ARG A 66 -15.84 -5.91 -7.78
CA ARG A 66 -15.43 -6.75 -6.64
C ARG A 66 -14.10 -6.27 -6.06
N LEU A 67 -13.86 -6.63 -4.80
CA LEU A 67 -12.55 -6.53 -4.19
C LEU A 67 -11.61 -7.61 -4.75
N VAL A 68 -10.31 -7.52 -4.46
CA VAL A 68 -9.35 -8.52 -4.92
C VAL A 68 -9.71 -9.89 -4.36
N SER A 69 -9.79 -10.90 -5.23
CA SER A 69 -10.14 -12.26 -4.83
C SER A 69 -8.90 -13.12 -4.54
N ARG A 70 -8.97 -13.97 -3.50
CA ARG A 70 -7.91 -14.98 -3.23
C ARG A 70 -7.72 -15.92 -4.41
N ASN A 71 -8.82 -16.26 -5.10
CA ASN A 71 -8.78 -17.11 -6.29
C ASN A 71 -7.97 -16.46 -7.43
N PHE A 72 -8.13 -15.15 -7.66
CA PHE A 72 -7.32 -14.43 -8.64
C PHE A 72 -5.83 -14.47 -8.27
N ILE A 73 -5.48 -14.23 -7.00
CA ILE A 73 -4.09 -14.32 -6.54
C ILE A 73 -3.55 -15.73 -6.81
N ASN A 74 -4.31 -16.78 -6.49
CA ASN A 74 -3.90 -18.16 -6.78
C ASN A 74 -3.67 -18.39 -8.29
N LEU A 75 -4.53 -17.84 -9.15
CA LEU A 75 -4.41 -17.93 -10.60
C LEU A 75 -3.13 -17.28 -11.12
N ILE A 76 -2.82 -16.05 -10.72
CA ILE A 76 -1.58 -15.38 -11.18
C ILE A 76 -0.33 -16.09 -10.64
N MET A 77 -0.40 -16.68 -9.45
CA MET A 77 0.71 -17.47 -8.89
C MET A 77 0.94 -18.78 -9.65
N THR A 78 0.08 -19.17 -10.59
CA THR A 78 0.36 -20.28 -11.51
C THR A 78 1.19 -19.86 -12.74
N ARG A 79 1.55 -18.58 -12.88
CA ARG A 79 2.32 -18.03 -14.01
C ARG A 79 3.77 -17.81 -13.62
N CYS A 80 4.66 -17.73 -14.61
CA CYS A 80 6.10 -17.57 -14.37
C CYS A 80 6.73 -16.37 -15.05
N ARG A 81 6.11 -15.81 -16.09
CA ARG A 81 6.62 -14.65 -16.81
C ARG A 81 5.68 -13.46 -16.61
N THR A 82 6.24 -12.28 -16.39
CA THR A 82 5.48 -11.03 -16.21
C THR A 82 4.49 -10.79 -17.34
N ARG A 83 4.90 -11.06 -18.59
CA ARG A 83 4.03 -10.95 -19.77
C ARG A 83 2.74 -11.76 -19.69
N GLN A 84 2.63 -12.71 -18.77
CA GLN A 84 1.42 -13.53 -18.56
C GLN A 84 0.45 -12.89 -17.57
N ILE A 85 0.88 -11.92 -16.77
CA ILE A 85 0.07 -11.29 -15.71
C ILE A 85 -0.05 -9.76 -15.86
N ALA A 86 0.78 -9.14 -16.69
CA ALA A 86 0.76 -7.71 -16.98
C ALA A 86 0.50 -7.42 -18.46
N ARG A 87 -0.12 -6.27 -18.73
CA ARG A 87 -0.27 -5.70 -20.08
C ARG A 87 1.10 -5.50 -20.75
N PRO A 88 1.16 -5.54 -22.10
CA PRO A 88 0.02 -5.61 -23.03
C PRO A 88 -0.44 -7.03 -23.38
N THR A 89 0.23 -8.07 -22.87
CA THR A 89 0.04 -9.45 -23.36
C THR A 89 -0.76 -10.37 -22.44
N ALA A 90 -0.98 -9.98 -21.18
CA ALA A 90 -1.79 -10.79 -20.26
C ALA A 90 -3.23 -10.94 -20.77
N THR A 91 -3.79 -12.14 -20.58
CA THR A 91 -5.22 -12.36 -20.79
C THR A 91 -5.99 -11.87 -19.57
N ALA A 92 -7.27 -11.52 -19.75
CA ALA A 92 -8.11 -11.00 -18.68
C ALA A 92 -8.17 -11.89 -17.42
N THR A 93 -7.98 -13.20 -17.56
CA THR A 93 -7.94 -14.16 -16.44
C THR A 93 -6.77 -13.94 -15.48
N TYR A 94 -5.66 -13.38 -15.95
CA TYR A 94 -4.41 -13.24 -15.18
C TYR A 94 -3.95 -11.78 -15.06
N ASP A 95 -4.69 -10.84 -15.62
CA ASP A 95 -4.33 -9.43 -15.73
C ASP A 95 -4.45 -8.73 -14.35
N LEU A 96 -3.30 -8.44 -13.74
CA LEU A 96 -3.22 -7.79 -12.43
C LEU A 96 -3.78 -6.37 -12.45
N GLU A 97 -3.60 -5.63 -13.54
CA GLU A 97 -4.16 -4.27 -13.68
C GLU A 97 -5.68 -4.31 -13.74
N LEU A 98 -6.25 -5.34 -14.40
CA LEU A 98 -7.69 -5.52 -14.47
C LEU A 98 -8.30 -5.85 -13.10
N GLU A 99 -7.69 -6.74 -12.31
CA GLU A 99 -8.19 -7.04 -10.95
C GLU A 99 -7.97 -5.85 -10.00
N HIS A 100 -6.84 -5.13 -10.12
CA HIS A 100 -6.57 -3.90 -9.37
C HIS A 100 -7.66 -2.83 -9.56
N GLY A 101 -8.25 -2.73 -10.74
CA GLY A 101 -9.35 -1.81 -11.02
C GLY A 101 -10.62 -2.09 -10.21
N GLY A 102 -10.79 -3.31 -9.69
CA GLY A 102 -11.95 -3.71 -8.90
C GLY A 102 -12.16 -2.85 -7.65
N PRO A 103 -11.21 -2.82 -6.70
CA PRO A 103 -11.28 -1.97 -5.52
C PRO A 103 -11.48 -0.47 -5.79
N HIS A 104 -10.93 0.08 -6.87
CA HIS A 104 -11.19 1.48 -7.27
C HIS A 104 -12.69 1.74 -7.48
N VAL A 105 -13.34 0.87 -8.26
CA VAL A 105 -14.79 0.96 -8.51
C VAL A 105 -15.59 0.63 -7.25
N TRP A 106 -15.13 -0.34 -6.47
CA TRP A 106 -15.80 -0.78 -5.25
C TRP A 106 -15.84 0.32 -4.19
N VAL A 107 -14.77 1.08 -3.99
CA VAL A 107 -14.77 2.22 -3.05
C VAL A 107 -15.62 3.39 -3.57
N GLY A 108 -15.62 3.60 -4.89
CA GLY A 108 -16.40 4.67 -5.53
C GLY A 108 -15.86 6.07 -5.23
N GLY A 109 -16.68 7.10 -5.44
CA GLY A 109 -16.28 8.49 -5.21
C GLY A 109 -15.01 8.87 -5.98
N GLN A 110 -14.10 9.61 -5.33
CA GLN A 110 -12.81 9.97 -5.92
C GLN A 110 -11.96 8.74 -6.32
N MET A 111 -11.99 7.64 -5.54
CA MET A 111 -11.24 6.39 -5.84
C MET A 111 -11.59 5.78 -7.19
N ARG A 112 -12.78 6.04 -7.74
CA ARG A 112 -13.19 5.47 -9.04
C ARG A 112 -12.49 6.10 -10.24
N GLY A 113 -12.08 7.37 -10.13
CA GLY A 113 -11.53 8.13 -11.26
C GLY A 113 -10.02 7.97 -11.38
N ILE A 114 -9.51 7.72 -12.58
CA ILE A 114 -8.07 7.53 -12.85
C ILE A 114 -7.25 8.75 -12.39
N ASN A 115 -7.76 9.96 -12.62
CA ASN A 115 -7.06 11.21 -12.28
C ASN A 115 -7.35 11.71 -10.85
N THR A 116 -8.30 11.09 -10.16
CA THR A 116 -8.80 11.58 -8.86
C THR A 116 -8.57 10.59 -7.74
N ALA A 117 -8.22 9.33 -8.04
CA ALA A 117 -8.16 8.28 -7.04
C ALA A 117 -7.18 8.59 -5.91
N ALA A 118 -6.02 9.16 -6.24
CA ALA A 118 -5.01 9.56 -5.27
C ALA A 118 -5.45 10.68 -4.31
N HIS A 119 -6.61 11.31 -4.54
CA HIS A 119 -7.20 12.25 -3.59
C HIS A 119 -7.82 11.57 -2.36
N ASP A 120 -8.12 10.26 -2.43
CA ASP A 120 -8.52 9.45 -1.28
C ASP A 120 -7.29 8.71 -0.73
N PRO A 121 -6.90 8.91 0.54
CA PRO A 121 -5.72 8.27 1.12
C PRO A 121 -5.70 6.73 1.04
N ILE A 122 -6.85 6.06 0.91
CA ILE A 122 -6.92 4.61 0.70
C ILE A 122 -6.22 4.16 -0.60
N PHE A 123 -6.05 5.07 -1.58
CA PHE A 123 -5.30 4.84 -2.81
C PHE A 123 -3.92 4.23 -2.54
N PHE A 124 -3.19 4.79 -1.58
CA PHE A 124 -1.83 4.36 -1.28
C PHE A 124 -1.82 2.97 -0.62
N LEU A 125 -2.79 2.68 0.25
CA LEU A 125 -2.94 1.36 0.89
C LEU A 125 -3.31 0.28 -0.13
N HIS A 126 -4.20 0.60 -1.08
CA HIS A 126 -4.58 -0.30 -2.18
C HIS A 126 -3.38 -0.60 -3.08
N HIS A 127 -2.67 0.42 -3.52
CA HIS A 127 -1.48 0.24 -4.37
C HIS A 127 -0.33 -0.47 -3.65
N ALA A 128 -0.15 -0.26 -2.34
CA ALA A 128 0.78 -1.04 -1.54
C ALA A 128 0.40 -2.53 -1.48
N PHE A 129 -0.90 -2.86 -1.49
CA PHE A 129 -1.35 -4.25 -1.55
C PHE A 129 -1.15 -4.88 -2.93
N ILE A 130 -1.38 -4.14 -4.01
CA ILE A 130 -1.08 -4.62 -5.36
C ILE A 130 0.43 -4.85 -5.55
N ASP A 131 1.28 -3.97 -4.99
CA ASP A 131 2.73 -4.18 -5.00
C ASP A 131 3.14 -5.41 -4.16
N ASN A 132 2.49 -5.68 -3.01
CA ASN A 132 2.69 -6.93 -2.27
C ASN A 132 2.39 -8.17 -3.13
N ILE A 133 1.26 -8.16 -3.86
CA ILE A 133 0.91 -9.26 -4.78
C ILE A 133 1.96 -9.42 -5.89
N TRP A 134 2.42 -8.31 -6.45
CA TRP A 134 3.47 -8.25 -7.46
C TRP A 134 4.80 -8.82 -6.95
N GLU A 135 5.24 -8.43 -5.76
CA GLU A 135 6.49 -8.91 -5.15
C GLU A 135 6.41 -10.40 -4.79
N ARG A 136 5.26 -10.89 -4.32
CA ARG A 136 5.03 -12.33 -4.13
C ARG A 136 5.20 -13.11 -5.45
N PHE A 137 4.70 -12.57 -6.56
CA PHE A 137 4.92 -13.17 -7.87
C PHE A 137 6.41 -13.16 -8.26
N ARG A 138 7.11 -12.03 -8.09
CA ARG A 138 8.55 -11.92 -8.38
C ARG A 138 9.41 -12.87 -7.55
N VAL A 139 9.11 -13.04 -6.27
CA VAL A 139 9.76 -14.05 -5.42
C VAL A 139 9.58 -15.44 -6.04
N ARG A 140 8.36 -15.79 -6.47
CA ARG A 140 8.06 -17.07 -7.11
C ARG A 140 8.84 -17.29 -8.41
N GLN A 141 9.01 -16.25 -9.23
CA GLN A 141 9.81 -16.33 -10.46
C GLN A 141 11.25 -16.80 -10.19
N SER A 142 11.84 -16.34 -9.09
CA SER A 142 13.23 -16.66 -8.72
C SER A 142 13.40 -17.96 -7.92
N THR A 143 12.34 -18.45 -7.27
CA THR A 143 12.40 -19.58 -6.32
C THR A 143 11.70 -20.85 -6.79
N VAL A 144 10.59 -20.74 -7.53
CA VAL A 144 9.71 -21.88 -7.88
C VAL A 144 9.70 -22.17 -9.38
N CYS A 145 9.79 -21.13 -10.22
CA CYS A 145 9.72 -21.33 -11.67
C CYS A 145 10.90 -22.15 -12.21
N SER A 146 10.61 -22.96 -13.24
CA SER A 146 11.62 -23.74 -13.96
C SER A 146 11.57 -23.40 -15.45
N PRO A 147 12.67 -22.86 -16.04
CA PRO A 147 13.89 -22.42 -15.35
C PRO A 147 13.61 -21.24 -14.40
N ARG A 148 14.49 -21.01 -13.43
CA ARG A 148 14.42 -19.81 -12.57
C ARG A 148 14.54 -18.56 -13.44
N ILE A 149 13.74 -17.54 -13.12
CA ILE A 149 13.65 -16.30 -13.89
C ILE A 149 14.19 -15.16 -13.02
N ASN A 150 15.02 -14.30 -13.62
CA ASN A 150 15.45 -13.07 -12.97
C ASN A 150 14.33 -12.01 -13.10
N PRO A 151 13.63 -11.65 -12.00
CA PRO A 151 12.52 -10.71 -12.06
C PRO A 151 12.96 -9.32 -12.53
N SER A 152 14.20 -8.92 -12.23
CA SER A 152 14.75 -7.60 -12.60
C SER A 152 14.94 -7.38 -14.09
N THR A 153 14.77 -8.43 -14.89
CA THR A 153 14.90 -8.37 -16.35
C THR A 153 13.70 -8.96 -17.09
N ASP A 154 12.73 -9.52 -16.37
CA ASP A 154 11.55 -10.14 -16.96
C ASP A 154 10.46 -9.11 -17.24
N TYR A 155 10.75 -8.21 -18.18
CA TYR A 155 9.86 -7.11 -18.57
C TYR A 155 8.97 -7.53 -19.75
N PRO A 156 7.66 -7.17 -19.76
CA PRO A 156 6.79 -7.50 -20.88
C PRO A 156 7.21 -6.73 -22.15
N PRO A 157 6.82 -7.17 -23.36
CA PRO A 157 7.16 -6.47 -24.61
C PRO A 157 6.32 -5.20 -24.80
N ALA A 158 6.38 -4.28 -23.84
CA ALA A 158 5.68 -3.01 -23.85
C ALA A 158 6.46 -1.95 -24.64
N THR A 159 5.73 -1.01 -25.24
CA THR A 159 6.25 0.03 -26.13
C THR A 159 5.72 1.41 -25.72
N GLY A 160 6.19 2.47 -26.39
CA GLY A 160 5.77 3.85 -26.10
C GLY A 160 6.12 4.27 -24.67
N GLU A 161 5.15 4.85 -23.96
CA GLU A 161 5.32 5.31 -22.57
C GLU A 161 5.61 4.16 -21.59
N HIS A 162 5.29 2.93 -21.96
CA HIS A 162 5.54 1.73 -21.17
C HIS A 162 6.79 0.97 -21.64
N ALA A 163 7.59 1.51 -22.56
CA ALA A 163 8.83 0.86 -22.96
C ALA A 163 9.81 0.75 -21.77
N GLN A 164 10.54 -0.35 -21.68
CA GLN A 164 11.45 -0.61 -20.56
C GLN A 164 12.50 0.49 -20.35
N THR A 165 12.95 1.12 -21.44
CA THR A 165 13.98 2.18 -21.44
C THR A 165 13.42 3.58 -21.27
N ARG A 166 12.10 3.75 -21.30
CA ARG A 166 11.45 5.05 -21.14
C ARG A 166 11.60 5.52 -19.69
N SER A 167 11.97 6.79 -19.51
CA SER A 167 11.99 7.48 -18.22
C SER A 167 10.61 7.48 -17.58
N MET A 168 10.49 7.38 -16.26
CA MET A 168 9.18 7.48 -15.60
C MET A 168 8.76 8.94 -15.45
N ASP A 169 7.51 9.25 -15.83
CA ASP A 169 6.96 10.59 -15.64
C ASP A 169 6.86 10.93 -14.15
N GLY A 170 7.27 12.14 -13.78
CA GLY A 170 7.31 12.58 -12.38
C GLY A 170 8.42 11.96 -11.53
N LEU A 171 9.22 11.03 -12.07
CA LEU A 171 10.33 10.36 -11.37
C LEU A 171 11.64 10.49 -12.16
N PRO A 172 12.24 11.70 -12.21
CA PRO A 172 13.46 11.94 -12.99
C PRO A 172 14.59 11.03 -12.52
N GLY A 173 15.36 10.51 -13.49
CA GLY A 173 16.50 9.61 -13.24
C GLY A 173 16.14 8.12 -13.19
N TYR A 174 14.85 7.76 -13.21
CA TYR A 174 14.41 6.37 -13.27
C TYR A 174 13.75 6.06 -14.60
N ARG A 175 13.96 4.84 -15.10
CA ARG A 175 13.22 4.28 -16.23
C ARG A 175 12.24 3.23 -15.72
N ASN A 176 11.29 2.85 -16.57
CA ASN A 176 10.30 1.82 -16.23
C ASN A 176 10.96 0.50 -15.76
N ILE A 177 12.04 0.06 -16.41
CA ILE A 177 12.78 -1.15 -15.99
C ILE A 177 13.41 -1.03 -14.59
N ASP A 178 13.67 0.19 -14.12
CA ASP A 178 14.29 0.40 -12.82
C ASP A 178 13.29 0.15 -11.67
N GLY A 179 11.98 0.18 -11.94
CA GLY A 179 10.94 -0.31 -11.01
C GLY A 179 10.98 -1.82 -10.79
N TYR A 180 11.53 -2.59 -11.73
CA TYR A 180 11.62 -4.05 -11.62
C TYR A 180 12.83 -4.53 -10.82
N ARG A 181 13.68 -3.61 -10.33
CA ARG A 181 14.93 -4.01 -9.65
C ARG A 181 14.63 -4.69 -8.33
N ASN A 182 15.37 -5.76 -8.02
CA ASN A 182 15.30 -6.42 -6.71
C ASN A 182 15.81 -5.52 -5.58
N TYR A 183 16.59 -4.48 -5.91
CA TYR A 183 17.13 -3.51 -4.96
C TYR A 183 16.07 -2.92 -4.01
N TRP A 184 14.85 -2.66 -4.50
CA TRP A 184 13.77 -2.14 -3.69
C TRP A 184 13.41 -3.05 -2.51
N THR A 185 13.21 -4.34 -2.79
CA THR A 185 12.82 -5.32 -1.77
C THR A 185 13.96 -5.96 -1.01
N THR A 186 15.21 -5.77 -1.46
CA THR A 186 16.40 -6.22 -0.72
C THR A 186 17.01 -5.14 0.18
N THR A 187 16.62 -3.88 0.01
CA THR A 187 17.30 -2.76 0.68
C THR A 187 16.35 -1.73 1.28
N TRP A 188 15.19 -1.50 0.66
CA TRP A 188 14.30 -0.41 1.09
C TRP A 188 13.13 -0.89 1.89
N TYR A 189 12.45 -1.95 1.44
CA TYR A 189 11.26 -2.42 2.12
C TYR A 189 11.05 -3.93 2.02
N ARG A 190 10.26 -4.48 2.93
CA ARG A 190 9.70 -5.82 2.89
C ARG A 190 8.25 -5.80 3.32
N TYR A 191 7.45 -6.71 2.77
CA TYR A 191 6.08 -6.92 3.22
C TYR A 191 6.01 -7.92 4.36
N GLU A 192 5.11 -7.67 5.31
CA GLU A 192 4.67 -8.71 6.24
C GLU A 192 3.84 -9.77 5.51
N PRO A 193 3.98 -11.06 5.89
CA PRO A 193 3.17 -12.12 5.31
C PRO A 193 1.68 -11.90 5.56
N ALA A 194 0.85 -12.31 4.60
CA ALA A 194 -0.60 -12.35 4.78
C ALA A 194 -0.99 -13.28 5.94
N LEU A 195 -1.97 -12.86 6.73
CA LEU A 195 -2.45 -13.62 7.88
C LEU A 195 -3.18 -14.91 7.45
N SER A 196 -3.02 -15.98 8.24
CA SER A 196 -3.68 -17.28 8.04
C SER A 196 -4.28 -17.81 9.34
N CYS A 197 -5.41 -18.53 9.24
CA CYS A 197 -6.02 -19.19 10.39
C CYS A 197 -5.05 -20.23 11.00
N PRO A 198 -5.03 -20.40 12.34
CA PRO A 198 -5.88 -19.73 13.33
C PRO A 198 -5.36 -18.37 13.81
N SER A 199 -4.19 -17.93 13.36
CA SER A 199 -3.45 -16.76 13.89
C SER A 199 -4.05 -15.38 13.56
N CYS A 200 -5.17 -15.33 12.84
CA CYS A 200 -5.81 -14.09 12.43
C CYS A 200 -6.61 -13.38 13.53
N GLY A 201 -6.94 -14.07 14.63
CA GLY A 201 -7.74 -13.53 15.73
C GLY A 201 -6.93 -12.87 16.85
N THR A 202 -5.67 -12.47 16.60
CA THR A 202 -4.84 -11.79 17.61
C THR A 202 -5.17 -10.30 17.75
N THR A 203 -6.00 -9.75 16.85
CA THR A 203 -6.49 -8.37 16.89
C THR A 203 -8.02 -8.35 16.86
N PRO A 204 -8.69 -7.31 17.39
CA PRO A 204 -10.15 -7.19 17.30
C PRO A 204 -10.66 -6.93 15.86
N TYR A 205 -9.76 -6.58 14.93
CA TYR A 205 -10.12 -6.11 13.60
C TYR A 205 -10.16 -7.21 12.53
N ILE A 206 -9.60 -8.38 12.84
CA ILE A 206 -9.53 -9.53 11.93
C ILE A 206 -9.96 -10.78 12.71
N THR A 207 -10.75 -11.64 12.08
CA THR A 207 -11.22 -12.89 12.67
C THR A 207 -11.02 -14.06 11.72
N CYS A 208 -10.93 -15.27 12.27
CA CYS A 208 -10.87 -16.48 11.48
C CYS A 208 -12.30 -17.01 11.23
N ASN A 209 -12.69 -17.10 9.96
CA ASN A 209 -13.86 -17.89 9.57
C ASN A 209 -13.46 -19.37 9.57
N THR A 210 -13.71 -20.06 10.69
CA THR A 210 -13.31 -21.45 10.92
C THR A 210 -13.96 -22.44 9.96
N ALA A 211 -15.20 -22.18 9.53
CA ALA A 211 -15.91 -23.04 8.58
C ALA A 211 -15.23 -23.08 7.20
N ARG A 212 -14.62 -21.95 6.80
CA ARG A 212 -13.95 -21.79 5.51
C ARG A 212 -12.42 -21.83 5.62
N ASN A 213 -11.88 -21.85 6.84
CA ASN A 213 -10.46 -21.74 7.15
C ASN A 213 -9.79 -20.53 6.47
N VAL A 214 -10.47 -19.38 6.47
CA VAL A 214 -9.97 -18.12 5.89
C VAL A 214 -10.10 -16.97 6.88
N CYS A 215 -9.17 -16.04 6.80
CA CYS A 215 -9.21 -14.82 7.60
C CYS A 215 -10.06 -13.77 6.91
N VAL A 216 -10.88 -13.09 7.70
CA VAL A 216 -11.82 -12.08 7.26
C VAL A 216 -11.73 -10.87 8.17
N SER A 217 -12.02 -9.69 7.64
CA SER A 217 -12.13 -8.49 8.46
C SER A 217 -13.33 -8.60 9.41
N THR A 218 -13.22 -8.00 10.60
CA THR A 218 -14.33 -7.89 11.53
C THR A 218 -15.37 -6.90 10.98
N GLU A 219 -16.65 -7.14 11.26
CA GLU A 219 -17.70 -6.19 10.92
C GLU A 219 -17.63 -4.96 11.84
N ARG A 220 -17.71 -3.74 11.28
CA ARG A 220 -17.66 -2.48 12.05
C ARG A 220 -18.65 -2.40 13.21
N ARG A 221 -19.82 -3.04 13.08
CA ARG A 221 -20.88 -3.02 14.10
C ARG A 221 -20.52 -3.82 15.34
N LEU A 222 -19.70 -4.85 15.20
CA LEU A 222 -19.33 -5.74 16.30
C LEU A 222 -18.33 -5.04 17.23
N VAL A 223 -17.34 -4.35 16.66
CA VAL A 223 -16.38 -3.54 17.43
C VAL A 223 -17.07 -2.36 18.12
N ALA A 224 -18.04 -1.71 17.46
CA ALA A 224 -18.83 -0.63 18.06
C ALA A 224 -19.70 -1.10 19.25
N GLN A 225 -20.15 -2.36 19.25
CA GLN A 225 -20.92 -2.96 20.35
C GLN A 225 -20.02 -3.37 21.52
N GLU A 226 -18.83 -3.93 21.26
CA GLU A 226 -17.87 -4.25 22.32
C GLU A 226 -17.34 -2.99 23.03
N GLY A 227 -17.10 -1.90 22.30
CA GLY A 227 -16.73 -0.60 22.88
C GLY A 227 -17.84 0.08 23.70
N ALA A 228 -19.10 -0.33 23.54
CA ALA A 228 -20.23 0.16 24.32
C ALA A 228 -20.45 -0.64 25.63
N ILE A 229 -19.98 -1.90 25.69
CA ILE A 229 -20.08 -2.76 26.88
C ILE A 229 -18.80 -2.70 27.72
N ALA A 230 -17.63 -2.53 27.08
CA ALA A 230 -16.36 -2.30 27.75
C ALA A 230 -16.12 -0.80 27.93
N GLY A 231 -16.68 -0.22 29.00
CA GLY A 231 -16.35 1.12 29.50
C GLY A 231 -14.91 1.25 30.04
N GLY A 232 -13.92 0.72 29.31
CA GLY A 232 -12.50 0.82 29.59
C GLY A 232 -11.81 1.47 28.41
N ARG A 233 -11.44 2.75 28.56
CA ARG A 233 -10.62 3.50 27.61
C ARG A 233 -9.40 2.67 27.19
N LEU A 234 -9.34 2.24 25.93
CA LEU A 234 -8.05 2.20 25.23
C LEU A 234 -7.71 3.65 24.89
N ALA A 235 -7.17 4.32 25.90
CA ALA A 235 -6.55 5.62 25.75
C ALA A 235 -5.28 5.42 24.94
N PHE A 236 -5.27 5.86 23.69
CA PHE A 236 -4.14 6.66 23.27
C PHE A 236 -4.12 7.86 24.22
N SER A 237 -3.11 7.94 25.10
CA SER A 237 -2.95 9.07 26.02
C SER A 237 -3.13 10.38 25.25
N PRO A 238 -4.17 11.18 25.57
CA PRO A 238 -4.27 12.54 25.11
C PRO A 238 -3.40 13.37 26.06
N ALA A 239 -2.13 13.51 25.72
CA ALA A 239 -1.27 14.56 26.24
C ALA A 239 -0.60 15.14 24.99
N GLU A 240 -0.96 16.31 24.48
CA GLU A 240 -1.44 17.52 25.14
C GLU A 240 -2.56 18.17 24.30
N THR A 241 -3.63 18.60 24.97
CA THR A 241 -4.59 19.63 24.54
C THR A 241 -4.81 19.82 23.03
N ALA A 242 -5.74 19.03 22.48
CA ALA A 242 -6.47 19.44 21.27
C ALA A 242 -7.48 20.53 21.66
N THR A 243 -7.01 21.77 21.82
CA THR A 243 -7.86 22.91 21.53
C THR A 243 -8.19 22.85 20.04
N SER A 244 -9.47 22.96 19.71
CA SER A 244 -9.95 23.00 18.33
C SER A 244 -9.24 24.12 17.57
N VAL A 245 -8.24 23.75 16.77
CA VAL A 245 -7.51 24.67 15.92
C VAL A 245 -8.48 25.11 14.83
N SER A 246 -8.80 26.39 14.81
CA SER A 246 -9.72 26.97 13.83
C SER A 246 -9.17 26.78 12.40
N ALA A 247 -10.03 26.79 11.38
CA ALA A 247 -9.59 26.72 9.98
C ALA A 247 -8.57 27.85 9.62
N ALA A 248 -8.60 28.97 10.35
CA ALA A 248 -7.62 30.06 10.22
C ALA A 248 -6.25 29.70 10.82
N GLU A 249 -6.21 28.95 11.92
CA GLU A 249 -4.95 28.48 12.53
C GLU A 249 -4.35 27.28 11.78
N ALA A 250 -5.19 26.40 11.20
CA ALA A 250 -4.72 25.35 10.28
C ALA A 250 -4.12 25.95 8.99
N LYS A 251 -4.74 27.01 8.46
CA LYS A 251 -4.21 27.80 7.33
C LYS A 251 -2.91 28.53 7.71
N ALA A 252 -2.81 29.07 8.91
CA ALA A 252 -1.57 29.70 9.40
C ALA A 252 -0.43 28.69 9.64
N LEU A 253 -0.76 27.41 9.90
CA LEU A 253 0.22 26.31 9.98
C LEU A 253 0.69 25.88 8.58
N ASP A 254 -0.22 25.85 7.61
CA ASP A 254 0.06 25.57 6.19
C ASP A 254 0.91 26.67 5.53
N GLU A 255 0.65 27.94 5.85
CA GLU A 255 1.46 29.09 5.39
C GLU A 255 2.85 29.16 6.07
N ARG A 256 3.06 28.42 7.17
CA ARG A 256 4.37 28.22 7.82
C ARG A 256 5.12 27.00 7.27
N LEU A 257 4.46 26.12 6.54
CA LEU A 257 5.12 25.08 5.76
C LEU A 257 5.67 25.78 4.52
N THR A 258 6.90 26.29 4.61
CA THR A 258 7.67 26.60 3.40
C THR A 258 7.65 25.35 2.53
N VAL A 259 6.99 25.44 1.36
CA VAL A 259 7.20 24.48 0.28
C VAL A 259 8.70 24.45 0.09
N GLY A 260 9.31 23.34 0.54
CA GLY A 260 10.74 23.14 0.39
C GLY A 260 11.12 23.30 -1.08
N PRO A 261 12.36 23.71 -1.38
CA PRO A 261 12.78 23.91 -2.76
C PRO A 261 12.44 22.70 -3.63
N VAL A 262 12.24 22.97 -4.92
CA VAL A 262 12.11 21.96 -5.99
C VAL A 262 13.00 20.77 -5.64
N PHE A 263 12.38 19.60 -5.50
CA PHE A 263 13.03 18.42 -4.98
C PHE A 263 14.33 18.15 -5.74
N ASP A 264 15.46 18.28 -5.05
CA ASP A 264 16.67 17.57 -5.47
C ASP A 264 16.30 16.09 -5.60
N ALA A 265 16.73 15.48 -6.70
CA ALA A 265 16.50 14.08 -7.01
C ALA A 265 16.68 13.20 -5.76
N PRO A 266 15.91 12.10 -5.60
CA PRO A 266 16.12 11.15 -4.52
C PRO A 266 17.62 10.77 -4.43
N PRO A 267 18.14 10.50 -3.23
CA PRO A 267 19.57 10.45 -2.95
C PRO A 267 20.34 9.64 -4.02
N ALA A 268 21.35 10.30 -4.59
CA ALA A 268 22.15 9.98 -5.77
C ALA A 268 22.06 8.54 -6.32
N GLU A 269 21.54 8.45 -7.55
CA GLU A 269 21.90 7.55 -8.64
C GLU A 269 22.63 6.22 -8.29
N PRO A 270 22.03 5.03 -8.54
CA PRO A 270 22.64 3.73 -8.29
C PRO A 270 23.97 3.46 -9.01
N ARG A 271 24.30 4.23 -10.05
CA ARG A 271 25.54 4.10 -10.82
C ARG A 271 26.77 4.64 -10.09
N THR A 272 26.62 5.57 -9.15
CA THR A 272 27.75 6.14 -8.38
C THR A 272 28.07 5.33 -7.11
N GLN A 273 27.18 4.42 -6.69
CA GLN A 273 27.35 3.62 -5.47
C GLN A 273 28.42 2.53 -5.54
N ARG A 274 28.89 2.08 -6.71
CA ARG A 274 30.05 1.15 -6.74
C ARG A 274 31.29 1.76 -6.10
N ALA A 275 31.49 3.07 -6.25
CA ALA A 275 32.60 3.79 -5.63
C ALA A 275 32.35 4.07 -4.14
N GLN A 276 31.08 4.30 -3.75
CA GLN A 276 30.72 4.63 -2.37
C GLN A 276 30.64 3.39 -1.47
N LEU A 277 30.13 2.26 -1.96
CA LEU A 277 30.14 0.97 -1.25
C LEU A 277 31.56 0.44 -1.08
N ALA A 278 32.45 0.64 -2.06
CA ALA A 278 33.87 0.33 -1.92
C ALA A 278 34.53 1.17 -0.82
N ARG A 279 34.18 2.45 -0.72
CA ARG A 279 34.69 3.37 0.31
C ARG A 279 34.13 3.08 1.71
N ILE A 280 32.86 2.69 1.81
CA ILE A 280 32.22 2.27 3.07
C ILE A 280 32.77 0.92 3.55
N ALA A 281 32.99 -0.04 2.65
CA ALA A 281 33.65 -1.31 2.97
C ALA A 281 35.09 -1.11 3.45
N GLU A 282 35.85 -0.19 2.84
CA GLU A 282 37.20 0.19 3.26
C GLU A 282 37.21 0.82 4.67
N VAL A 283 36.21 1.66 5.00
CA VAL A 283 36.07 2.31 6.32
C VAL A 283 35.59 1.33 7.39
N ALA A 284 34.60 0.48 7.09
CA ALA A 284 34.09 -0.55 8.01
C ALA A 284 35.17 -1.59 8.36
N ARG A 285 36.03 -1.94 7.40
CA ARG A 285 37.16 -2.85 7.61
C ARG A 285 38.27 -2.23 8.47
N ARG A 286 38.37 -0.90 8.54
CA ARG A 286 39.29 -0.17 9.42
C ARG A 286 38.73 0.07 10.83
N ALA A 287 37.40 0.06 11.00
CA ALA A 287 36.74 0.46 12.24
C ALA A 287 36.39 -0.69 13.21
N GLY A 288 36.48 -1.96 12.78
CA GLY A 288 36.57 -3.10 13.70
C GLY A 288 35.43 -3.33 14.70
N ASN A 289 34.23 -2.75 14.55
CA ASN A 289 32.94 -3.22 15.11
C ASN A 289 31.79 -2.23 14.86
N ALA A 290 30.65 -2.75 14.38
CA ALA A 290 29.26 -2.39 14.70
C ALA A 290 28.35 -2.80 13.52
N ASN A 291 27.41 -3.71 13.79
CA ASN A 291 26.35 -4.10 12.85
C ASN A 291 25.45 -2.88 12.62
N PRO A 292 25.27 -2.37 11.39
CA PRO A 292 24.39 -1.24 11.14
C PRO A 292 22.95 -1.66 11.44
N GLU A 293 22.20 -0.80 12.13
CA GLU A 293 20.76 -0.98 12.34
C GLU A 293 20.07 -1.21 10.98
N ASP A 294 19.21 -2.23 10.94
CA ASP A 294 18.50 -2.64 9.72
C ASP A 294 17.41 -1.61 9.37
N ASP A 295 17.77 -0.57 8.62
CA ASP A 295 16.91 0.53 8.15
C ASP A 295 15.79 0.05 7.17
N THR A 296 15.63 -1.26 6.96
CA THR A 296 14.63 -1.85 6.06
C THR A 296 13.20 -1.57 6.54
N ILE A 297 12.39 -0.97 5.69
CA ILE A 297 10.99 -0.62 5.98
C ILE A 297 10.13 -1.89 5.98
N VAL A 298 9.36 -2.12 7.05
CA VAL A 298 8.38 -3.21 7.09
C VAL A 298 7.00 -2.65 6.77
N ILE A 299 6.37 -3.20 5.72
CA ILE A 299 5.03 -2.83 5.28
C ILE A 299 4.06 -3.95 5.73
N GLY A 300 3.22 -3.62 6.72
CA GLY A 300 2.24 -4.50 7.38
C GLY A 300 0.85 -3.92 7.33
#